data_AF-A0A9D1INC2-F1
#
_entry.id   AF-A0A9D1INC2-F1
#
_cell.length_a   1.000
_cell.length_b   1.000
_cell.length_c   1.000
_cell.angle_alpha   90.00
_cell.angle_beta   90.00
_cell.angle_gamma   90.00
#
_symmetry.space_group_name_H-M   'P 1'
#
loop_
_entity.id
_entity.type
_entity.pdbx_description
1 polymer ?
#
loop_
_entity_poly.entity_id
_entity_poly.type
_entity_poly.pdbx_seq_one_letter_code
_entity_poly.pdbx_strand_id
1 'polypeptide(L)' 'MKKVFLLVLLLLIVPFKINAYSLGEAAILMEEDTKRVLVSKNMNKKMLIASTTNIMTT' A
#
# COMPACT_ATOMS: atom_id res chain seq x y z
N MET A 1 -14.46 -28.98 27.32
CA MET A 1 -14.97 -28.82 25.93
C MET A 1 -15.38 -27.39 25.58
N LYS A 2 -16.16 -26.68 26.42
CA LYS A 2 -16.55 -25.26 26.16
C LYS A 2 -15.38 -24.27 26.08
N LYS A 3 -14.33 -24.46 26.89
CA LYS A 3 -13.13 -23.59 26.91
C LYS A 3 -12.30 -23.67 25.63
N VAL A 4 -12.23 -24.84 24.99
CA VAL A 4 -11.51 -25.06 23.73
C VAL A 4 -12.24 -24.38 22.57
N PHE A 5 -13.57 -24.47 22.57
CA PHE A 5 -14.39 -23.76 21.58
C PHE A 5 -14.23 -22.23 21.65
N LEU A 6 -14.13 -21.70 22.87
CA LEU A 6 -13.85 -20.28 23.11
C LEU A 6 -12.47 -19.83 22.59
N LEU A 7 -11.44 -20.67 22.74
CA LEU A 7 -10.10 -20.41 22.21
C LEU A 7 -10.06 -20.40 20.68
N VAL A 8 -10.79 -21.30 20.03
CA VAL A 8 -10.90 -21.35 18.56
C VAL A 8 -11.65 -20.13 18.03
N LEU A 9 -12.71 -19.71 18.71
CA LEU A 9 -13.45 -18.51 18.35
C LEU A 9 -12.59 -17.25 18.47
N LEU A 10 -11.74 -17.16 19.50
CA LEU A 10 -10.83 -16.03 19.69
C LEU A 10 -9.79 -15.93 18.56
N LEU A 11 -9.26 -17.06 18.11
CA LEU A 11 -8.27 -17.13 17.02
C LEU A 11 -8.85 -16.67 15.67
N LEU A 12 -10.15 -16.84 15.44
CA LEU A 12 -10.82 -16.42 14.20
C LEU A 12 -11.02 -14.90 14.12
N ILE A 13 -11.09 -14.21 15.26
CA ILE A 13 -11.38 -12.77 15.32
C ILE A 13 -10.09 -11.94 15.22
N VAL A 14 -8.93 -12.54 15.48
CA VAL A 14 -7.64 -11.82 15.47
C VAL A 14 -7.10 -11.73 14.04
N PRO A 15 -7.05 -10.52 13.44
CA PRO A 15 -6.42 -10.34 12.13
C PRO A 15 -4.91 -10.53 12.27
N PHE A 16 -4.40 -11.70 11.89
CA PHE A 16 -2.98 -12.06 12.03
C PHE A 16 -2.02 -11.18 11.22
N LYS A 17 -2.50 -10.56 10.13
CA LYS A 17 -1.68 -9.70 9.26
C LYS A 17 -2.54 -8.59 8.65
N ILE A 18 -2.55 -7.44 9.31
CA ILE A 18 -3.07 -6.21 8.70
C ILE A 18 -1.90 -5.61 7.93
N ASN A 19 -1.82 -5.91 6.62
CA ASN A 19 -0.79 -5.36 5.76
C ASN A 19 -1.17 -3.91 5.39
N ALA A 20 -1.06 -3.00 6.38
CA ALA A 20 -1.50 -1.61 6.27
C ALA A 20 -0.64 -0.77 5.29
N TYR A 21 0.51 -1.30 4.86
CA TYR A 21 1.41 -0.66 3.89
C TYR A 21 1.31 -1.34 2.52
N SER A 22 0.10 -1.47 1.98
CA SER A 22 -0.06 -1.77 0.55
C SER A 22 0.16 -0.47 -0.23
N LEU A 23 1.42 -0.12 -0.48
CA LEU A 23 1.75 0.82 -1.56
C LEU A 23 1.02 0.35 -2.83
N GLY A 24 0.45 1.28 -3.60
CA GLY A 24 -0.18 0.96 -4.88
C GLY A 24 0.74 0.18 -5.81
N GLU A 25 0.22 -0.28 -6.95
CA GLU A 25 1.02 -1.10 -7.90
C GLU A 25 2.30 -0.40 -8.35
N ALA A 26 2.27 0.94 -8.47
CA ALA A 26 3.43 1.81 -8.54
C ALA A 26 3.27 3.00 -7.59
N ALA A 27 4.37 3.42 -6.94
CA ALA A 27 4.41 4.56 -6.03
C ALA A 27 5.82 5.14 -5.97
N ILE A 28 5.92 6.46 -5.79
CA ILE A 28 7.18 7.17 -5.56
C ILE A 28 6.98 8.22 -4.46
N LEU A 29 7.96 8.34 -3.56
CA LEU A 29 8.09 9.46 -2.65
C LEU A 29 9.39 10.17 -2.97
N MET A 30 9.30 11.44 -3.35
CA MET A 30 10.42 12.28 -3.72
C MET A 30 10.40 13.55 -2.88
N GLU A 31 11.55 13.95 -2.36
CA GLU A 31 11.74 15.24 -1.71
C GLU A 31 11.80 16.35 -2.78
N GLU A 32 11.11 17.46 -2.54
CA GLU A 32 10.83 18.46 -3.57
C GLU A 32 12.06 19.28 -3.97
N ASP A 33 12.93 19.66 -3.04
CA ASP A 33 14.04 20.58 -3.32
C ASP A 33 15.25 19.86 -3.92
N THR A 34 15.70 18.79 -3.27
CA THR A 34 16.87 17.99 -3.67
C THR A 34 16.51 16.91 -4.69
N LYS A 35 15.23 16.73 -5.04
CA LYS A 35 14.73 15.70 -5.97
C LYS A 35 15.12 14.28 -5.56
N ARG A 36 15.40 14.06 -4.27
CA ARG A 36 15.87 12.76 -3.77
C ARG A 36 14.68 11.82 -3.64
N VAL A 37 14.79 10.64 -4.24
CA VAL A 37 13.80 9.57 -4.07
C VAL A 37 14.01 8.88 -2.72
N LEU A 38 13.00 8.92 -1.86
CA LEU A 38 13.00 8.31 -0.54
C LEU A 38 12.39 6.90 -0.55
N VAL A 39 11.36 6.70 -1.38
CA VAL A 39 10.69 5.40 -1.56
C VAL A 39 10.33 5.23 -3.04
N SER A 40 10.54 4.04 -3.59
CA SER A 40 10.08 3.71 -4.93
C SER A 40 9.54 2.29 -5.01
N LYS A 41 8.45 2.11 -5.74
CA LYS A 41 7.87 0.84 -6.13
C LYS A 41 7.42 0.95 -7.58
N ASN A 42 8.01 0.16 -8.47
CA ASN A 42 7.67 0.13 -9.90
C ASN A 42 7.64 1.51 -10.60
N MET A 43 8.47 2.47 -10.16
CA MET A 43 8.54 3.84 -10.68
C MET A 43 8.71 3.93 -12.21
N ASN A 44 9.41 2.98 -12.83
CA ASN A 44 9.68 2.97 -14.27
C ASN A 44 8.68 2.12 -15.08
N LYS A 45 7.68 1.52 -14.43
CA LYS A 45 6.68 0.69 -15.11
C LYS A 45 5.64 1.59 -15.74
N LYS A 46 5.37 1.41 -17.05
CA LYS A 46 4.30 2.14 -17.75
C LYS A 46 2.94 1.71 -17.21
N MET A 47 2.10 2.68 -16.87
CA MET A 47 0.75 2.48 -16.34
C MET A 47 -0.23 3.51 -16.92
N LEU A 48 -1.52 3.18 -16.92
CA LEU A 48 -2.57 4.15 -17.21
C LEU A 48 -2.69 5.12 -16.03
N ILE A 49 -2.53 6.42 -16.30
CA ILE A 49 -2.53 7.47 -15.28
C ILE A 49 -3.82 8.31 -15.23
N ALA A 50 -4.85 7.93 -16.01
CA ALA A 50 -6.16 8.59 -16.06
C ALA A 50 -6.06 10.13 -16.05
N SER A 51 -6.73 10.80 -15.12
CA SER A 51 -6.76 12.27 -15.01
C SER A 51 -5.43 12.90 -14.59
N THR A 52 -4.43 12.13 -14.11
CA THR A 52 -3.09 12.65 -13.84
C THR A 52 -2.40 13.13 -15.13
N THR A 53 -2.88 12.70 -16.31
CA THR A 53 -2.50 13.27 -17.61
C THR A 53 -2.69 14.79 -17.64
N ASN A 54 -3.68 15.31 -16.92
CA ASN A 54 -3.98 16.74 -16.90
C ASN A 54 -2.84 17.58 -16.30
N ILE A 55 -1.99 17.00 -15.43
CA ILE A 55 -0.82 17.68 -14.86
C ILE A 55 0.19 18.04 -15.96
N MET A 56 0.32 17.22 -17.01
CA MET A 56 1.20 17.49 -18.14
C MET A 56 0.61 18.53 -19.11
N THR A 57 -0.72 18.59 -19.22
CA THR A 57 -1.41 19.47 -20.18
C THR A 57 -1.75 20.85 -19.62
N THR A 58 -1.55 21.08 -18.32
CA THR A 58 -1.75 22.38 -17.66
C THR A 58 -0.55 23.28 -17.92
#